data_AF-A0A1X2ZML9-F1
#
_entry.id   AF-A0A1X2ZML9-F1
#
_cell.length_a   1.000
_cell.length_b   1.000
_cell.length_c   1.000
_cell.angle_alpha   90.00
_cell.angle_beta   90.00
_cell.angle_gamma   90.00
#
_symmetry.space_group_name_H-M   'P 1'
#
loop_
_entity.id
_entity.type
_entity.pdbx_description
1 polymer ?
#
loop_
_entity_poly.entity_id
_entity_poly.type
_entity_poly.pdbx_seq_one_letter_code
_entity_poly.pdbx_strand_id
1 'polypeptide(L)'
;MTSFKDRKPVDIATSAADELRRLARYADRSQEQLASEMGISRQAMNTKLNGGPLDLTEFVAIALSLGRNPSEVLQKAEQSALADA
;
A
#
# COMPACT_ATOMS: atom_id res chain seq x y z
N MET A 1 -4.73 -30.54 1.82
CA MET A 1 -5.14 -29.37 1.03
C MET A 1 -5.67 -28.35 2.03
N THR A 2 -4.89 -27.30 2.34
CA THR A 2 -5.38 -26.19 3.17
C THR A 2 -6.49 -25.47 2.41
N SER A 3 -7.63 -25.27 3.07
CA SER A 3 -8.81 -24.64 2.49
C SER A 3 -8.49 -23.19 2.10
N PHE A 4 -9.17 -22.65 1.09
CA PHE A 4 -9.10 -21.20 0.77
C PHE A 4 -9.52 -20.31 1.97
N LYS A 5 -10.17 -20.88 2.99
CA LYS A 5 -10.47 -20.23 4.27
C LYS A 5 -9.27 -20.11 5.21
N ASP A 6 -8.23 -20.93 5.03
CA ASP A 6 -7.12 -21.07 5.98
C ASP A 6 -5.97 -20.08 5.71
N ARG A 7 -5.93 -19.44 4.53
CA ARG A 7 -5.03 -18.32 4.22
C ARG A 7 -5.90 -17.13 3.84
N LYS A 8 -6.14 -16.20 4.76
CA LYS A 8 -7.08 -15.10 4.50
C LYS A 8 -6.48 -14.20 3.39
N PRO A 9 -7.09 -14.12 2.19
CA PRO A 9 -6.62 -13.24 1.12
C PRO A 9 -6.56 -11.76 1.53
N VAL A 10 -7.36 -11.40 2.55
CA VAL A 10 -7.40 -10.09 3.21
C VAL A 10 -6.03 -9.72 3.81
N ASP A 11 -5.23 -10.70 4.22
CA ASP A 11 -3.97 -10.43 4.92
C ASP A 11 -2.91 -9.90 3.95
N ILE A 12 -2.88 -10.39 2.70
CA ILE A 12 -1.95 -9.89 1.67
C ILE A 12 -2.30 -8.45 1.26
N ALA A 13 -3.57 -8.18 0.98
CA ALA A 13 -4.01 -6.85 0.58
C ALA A 13 -3.78 -5.81 1.69
N THR A 14 -4.08 -6.17 2.94
CA THR A 14 -3.80 -5.33 4.12
C THR A 14 -2.30 -5.10 4.28
N SER A 15 -1.50 -6.16 4.21
CA SER A 15 -0.04 -6.08 4.32
C SER A 15 0.59 -5.23 3.22
N ALA A 16 0.05 -5.28 1.99
CA ALA A 16 0.52 -4.46 0.88
C ALA A 16 0.22 -2.98 1.11
N ALA A 17 -1.01 -2.66 1.52
CA ALA A 17 -1.37 -1.29 1.87
C ALA A 17 -0.50 -0.76 3.02
N ASP A 18 -0.23 -1.57 4.03
CA ASP A 18 0.61 -1.19 5.17
C ASP A 18 2.08 -1.02 4.80
N GLU A 19 2.64 -1.89 3.96
CA GLU A 19 4.00 -1.71 3.44
C GLU A 19 4.11 -0.43 2.61
N LEU A 20 3.13 -0.15 1.75
CA LEU A 20 3.10 1.09 0.97
C LEU A 20 3.01 2.32 1.88
N ARG A 21 2.15 2.29 2.90
CA ARG A 21 2.04 3.37 3.90
C ARG A 21 3.35 3.55 4.68
N ARG A 22 4.01 2.45 5.03
CA ARG A 22 5.33 2.47 5.69
C ARG A 22 6.36 3.15 4.79
N LEU A 23 6.41 2.79 3.50
CA LEU A 23 7.30 3.41 2.53
C LEU A 23 7.03 4.91 2.37
N ALA A 24 5.75 5.31 2.32
CA ALA A 24 5.36 6.71 2.24
C ALA A 24 5.79 7.51 3.47
N ARG A 25 5.74 6.94 4.69
CA ARG A 25 6.19 7.61 5.93
C ARG A 25 7.70 7.85 5.97
N TYR A 26 8.49 6.96 5.37
CA TYR A 26 9.95 7.08 5.32
C TYR A 26 10.45 7.79 4.07
N ALA A 27 9.56 8.19 3.17
CA ALA A 27 9.92 8.97 2.01
C ALA A 27 10.16 10.42 2.40
N ASP A 28 11.15 11.05 1.79
CA ASP A 28 11.41 12.50 1.91
C ASP A 28 10.43 13.30 1.03
N ARG A 29 9.14 13.09 1.28
CA ARG A 29 8.02 13.51 0.44
C ARG A 29 6.87 13.94 1.33
N SER A 30 6.33 15.13 1.10
CA SER A 30 5.12 15.56 1.81
C SER A 30 3.88 14.89 1.22
N GLN A 31 2.84 14.73 2.05
CA GLN A 31 1.52 14.27 1.56
C GLN A 31 0.93 15.20 0.51
N GLU A 32 1.29 16.49 0.55
CA GLU A 32 0.82 17.49 -0.42
C GLU A 32 1.46 17.28 -1.79
N GLN A 33 2.76 16.96 -1.85
CA GLN A 33 3.43 16.59 -3.09
C GLN A 33 2.83 15.32 -3.71
N LEU A 34 2.63 14.28 -2.89
CA LEU A 34 1.97 13.05 -3.33
C LEU A 34 0.55 13.30 -3.83
N ALA A 35 -0.23 14.13 -3.12
CA ALA A 35 -1.59 14.47 -3.52
C ALA A 35 -1.63 15.24 -4.85
N SER A 36 -0.72 16.19 -5.04
CA SER A 36 -0.60 16.99 -6.26
C SER A 36 -0.29 16.14 -7.47
N GLU A 37 0.63 15.17 -7.37
CA GLU A 37 0.95 14.26 -8.48
C GLU A 37 -0.22 13.36 -8.86
N MET A 38 -1.05 13.00 -7.89
CA MET A 38 -2.24 12.16 -8.10
C MET A 38 -3.49 12.96 -8.49
N GLY A 39 -3.43 14.29 -8.51
CA GLY A 39 -4.59 15.13 -8.79
C GLY A 39 -5.71 15.03 -7.74
N ILE A 40 -5.38 14.72 -6.48
CA ILE A 40 -6.34 14.61 -5.38
C ILE A 40 -6.07 15.66 -4.29
N SER A 41 -7.03 15.85 -3.38
CA SER A 41 -6.82 16.73 -2.22
C SER A 41 -5.83 16.11 -1.23
N ARG A 42 -5.11 16.97 -0.50
CA ARG A 42 -4.25 16.55 0.63
C ARG A 42 -5.03 15.73 1.66
N GLN A 43 -6.30 16.07 1.90
CA GLN A 43 -7.16 15.32 2.83
C GLN A 43 -7.44 13.90 2.32
N ALA A 44 -7.72 13.73 1.03
CA ALA A 44 -7.91 12.40 0.44
C ALA A 44 -6.62 11.56 0.54
N MET A 45 -5.46 12.17 0.27
CA MET A 45 -4.16 11.51 0.46
C MET A 45 -3.93 11.12 1.94
N ASN A 46 -4.26 12.00 2.88
CA ASN A 46 -4.15 11.70 4.31
C ASN A 46 -4.98 10.48 4.69
N THR A 47 -6.24 10.41 4.24
CA THR A 47 -7.11 9.25 4.47
C THR A 47 -6.46 7.97 3.97
N LYS A 48 -5.88 7.96 2.76
CA LYS A 48 -5.22 6.78 2.16
C LYS A 48 -4.01 6.33 2.97
N LEU A 49 -3.17 7.27 3.41
CA LEU A 49 -1.92 6.97 4.11
C LEU A 49 -2.12 6.61 5.60
N ASN A 50 -3.29 6.93 6.16
CA ASN A 50 -3.61 6.71 7.57
C ASN A 50 -4.70 5.63 7.79
N GLY A 51 -4.74 4.61 6.92
CA GLY A 51 -5.57 3.43 7.15
C GLY A 51 -6.92 3.43 6.41
N GLY A 52 -7.21 4.48 5.64
CA GLY A 52 -8.39 4.53 4.77
C GLY A 52 -8.31 3.58 3.57
N PRO A 53 -9.43 3.43 2.84
CA PRO A 53 -9.50 2.55 1.68
C PRO A 53 -8.52 3.00 0.61
N LEU A 54 -7.93 1.99 -0.04
CA LEU A 54 -6.96 2.16 -1.11
C LEU A 54 -7.28 1.11 -2.17
N ASP A 55 -7.65 1.56 -3.37
CA ASP A 55 -7.82 0.64 -4.50
C ASP A 55 -6.48 0.34 -5.19
N LEU A 56 -6.49 -0.62 -6.12
CA LEU A 56 -5.27 -1.06 -6.80
C LEU A 56 -4.65 0.04 -7.68
N THR A 57 -5.46 0.88 -8.31
CA THR A 57 -5.00 1.99 -9.16
C THR A 57 -4.26 3.01 -8.30
N GLU A 58 -4.85 3.35 -7.16
CA GLU A 58 -4.29 4.28 -6.19
C GLU A 58 -3.01 3.72 -5.55
N PHE A 59 -2.99 2.43 -5.22
CA PHE A 59 -1.81 1.74 -4.74
C PHE A 59 -0.65 1.84 -5.74
N VAL A 60 -0.90 1.51 -7.01
CA VAL A 60 0.10 1.58 -8.09
C VAL A 60 0.59 3.02 -8.27
N ALA A 61 -0.32 3.99 -8.31
CA ALA A 61 0.04 5.39 -8.47
C ALA A 61 0.94 5.89 -7.33
N ILE A 62 0.58 5.62 -6.08
CA ILE A 62 1.40 6.01 -4.92
C ILE A 62 2.76 5.31 -4.95
N ALA A 63 2.81 4.01 -5.26
CA ALA A 63 4.08 3.28 -5.34
C ALA A 63 5.02 3.90 -6.38
N LEU A 64 4.50 4.20 -7.58
CA LEU A 64 5.28 4.84 -8.65
C LEU A 64 5.73 6.26 -8.26
N SER A 65 4.85 7.07 -7.65
CA SER A 65 5.20 8.39 -7.12
C SER A 65 6.30 8.33 -6.04
N LEU A 66 6.38 7.25 -5.27
CA LEU A 66 7.44 7.01 -4.30
C LEU A 66 8.72 6.43 -4.92
N GLY A 67 8.77 6.25 -6.24
CA GLY A 67 9.90 5.63 -6.95
C GLY A 67 10.04 4.14 -6.64
N ARG A 68 8.94 3.46 -6.31
CA ARG A 68 8.90 2.03 -5.96
C ARG A 68 8.18 1.22 -7.03
N ASN A 69 8.68 0.02 -7.29
CA ASN A 69 8.02 -0.94 -8.15
C ASN A 69 6.81 -1.54 -7.39
N PRO A 70 5.55 -1.38 -7.86
CA PRO A 70 4.38 -1.91 -7.17
C PRO A 70 4.44 -3.42 -6.93
N SER A 71 5.04 -4.17 -7.87
CA SER A 71 5.19 -5.63 -7.75
C SER A 71 6.12 -6.03 -6.60
N GLU A 72 7.17 -5.25 -6.32
CA GLU A 72 8.08 -5.51 -5.19
C GLU A 72 7.40 -5.24 -3.85
N VAL A 73 6.55 -4.20 -3.79
CA VAL A 73 5.75 -3.89 -2.60
C VAL A 73 4.78 -5.03 -2.29
N LEU A 74 4.10 -5.57 -3.32
CA LEU A 74 3.22 -6.73 -3.19
C LEU A 74 3.99 -7.98 -2.78
N GLN A 75 5.12 -8.27 -3.41
CA GLN A 75 5.93 -9.45 -3.08
C GLN A 75 6.37 -9.44 -1.61
N LYS A 76 6.76 -8.29 -1.09
CA LYS A 76 7.15 -8.17 0.33
C LYS A 76 5.97 -8.36 1.28
N ALA A 77 4.79 -7.87 0.90
CA ALA A 77 3.56 -8.10 1.64
C ALA A 77 3.17 -9.58 1.65
N GLU A 78 3.30 -10.27 0.52
CA GLU A 78 3.08 -11.72 0.42
C GLU A 78 4.04 -12.49 1.33
N GLN A 79 5.34 -12.15 1.33
CA GLN A 79 6.32 -12.78 2.21
C GLN A 79 5.97 -12.58 3.70
N SER A 80 5.51 -11.39 4.07
CA SER A 80 5.15 -11.07 5.46
C SER A 80 3.89 -11.83 5.89
N ALA A 81 2.84 -11.79 5.07
CA ALA A 81 1.58 -12.48 5.34
C ALA A 81 1.74 -14.01 5.39
N LEU A 82 2.70 -14.58 4.63
CA LEU A 82 3.01 -16.01 4.65
C LEU A 82 3.97 -16.42 5.77
N ALA A 83 4.75 -15.49 6.32
CA ALA A 83 5.64 -15.75 7.45
C ALA A 83 4.89 -15.76 8.79
N ASP A 84 3.79 -15.01 8.88
CA ASP A 84 2.91 -14.93 10.06
C ASP A 84 1.77 -15.99 10.05
N ALA A 85 1.73 -16.87 9.03
CA ALA A 85 0.70 -17.91 8.83
C ALA A 85 1.20 -19.32 9.20
#